data_AF-A0A525WFJ6-F1
#
_entry.id   AF-A0A525WFJ6-F1
#
_cell.length_a   1.000
_cell.length_b   1.000
_cell.length_c   1.000
_cell.angle_alpha   90.00
_cell.angle_beta   90.00
_cell.angle_gamma   90.00
#
_symmetry.space_group_name_H-M   'P 1'
#
loop_
_entity.id
_entity.type
_entity.pdbx_description
1 polymer ?
#
loop_
_entity_poly.entity_id
_entity_poly.type
_entity_poly.pdbx_seq_one_letter_code
_entity_poly.pdbx_strand_id
1 'polypeptide(L)'
;MRSCMKRLVSRMLKTFASFVLGLSKSSTYLRGYAAALLDEHFEHPAWGYSSCPRPAGHQIATVPIWFFCGLIGLIPAVGLWAVGSGWADEGPLPGPRTLVVALDGTGDYSSLQEAVDAAKKGDTVFVKAGHYTQDVTIHSKEKIRFVGAGADKVTILGRDVVVGALHVGKWPYGATDIEISDMTINDRGGHAVGLFNGQGIVLRRVTINGMLFSQQVRDVRIEDCVIGGSETTGAQFADSDAVLMGNFVHDNDHGVSIAGKSNVRLERNVITRSLFEAIVVSDHAKAMLVSNTLVKNGGGAAFLGQSQSEVTGNVVGLNRVGFLIAPSSRTTTSFNAFYNREGDYLRMGNPNQPAPELKAQSDITGDPYFIDPGHDDFHLRFDTPLLKIGHFPYLGALPPASPAARRSAEK
;
A
#
# COMPACT_ATOMS: atom_id res chain seq x y z
N MET A 1 33.61 13.59 -11.68
CA MET A 1 33.42 12.13 -11.82
C MET A 1 32.22 11.55 -11.04
N ARG A 2 31.86 12.01 -9.84
CA ARG A 2 30.69 11.48 -9.08
C ARG A 2 29.30 11.81 -9.66
N SER A 3 29.17 12.87 -10.46
CA SER A 3 27.90 13.26 -11.11
C SER A 3 27.57 12.42 -12.36
N CYS A 4 28.59 11.93 -13.08
CA CYS A 4 28.41 11.11 -14.28
C CYS A 4 27.99 9.68 -13.94
N MET A 5 28.43 9.15 -12.79
CA MET A 5 28.11 7.80 -12.33
C MET A 5 26.65 7.69 -11.84
N LYS A 6 26.10 8.74 -11.21
CA LYS A 6 24.67 8.79 -10.83
C LYS A 6 23.75 8.81 -12.05
N ARG A 7 24.11 9.52 -13.12
CA ARG A 7 23.34 9.53 -14.38
C ARG A 7 23.43 8.20 -15.12
N LEU A 8 24.56 7.49 -15.05
CA LEU A 8 24.74 6.18 -15.68
C LEU A 8 23.92 5.08 -14.98
N VAL A 9 23.91 5.09 -13.64
CA VAL A 9 23.14 4.13 -12.82
C VAL A 9 21.63 4.36 -12.97
N SER A 10 21.17 5.62 -12.98
CA SER A 10 19.77 5.95 -13.26
C SER A 10 19.32 5.53 -14.66
N ARG A 11 20.21 5.62 -15.67
CA ARG A 11 19.92 5.19 -17.05
C ARG A 11 19.91 3.67 -17.19
N MET A 12 20.76 2.94 -16.45
CA MET A 12 20.73 1.47 -16.39
C MET A 12 19.46 0.97 -15.68
N LEU A 13 19.03 1.58 -14.58
CA LEU A 13 17.78 1.23 -13.88
C LEU A 13 16.54 1.49 -14.75
N LYS A 14 16.51 2.59 -15.51
CA LYS A 14 15.44 2.87 -16.50
C LYS A 14 15.38 1.87 -17.64
N THR A 15 16.52 1.30 -18.03
CA THR A 15 16.59 0.28 -19.10
C THR A 15 16.19 -1.10 -18.57
N PHE A 16 16.45 -1.37 -17.29
CA PHE A 16 16.06 -2.62 -16.63
C PHE A 16 14.55 -2.67 -16.32
N ALA A 17 13.94 -1.57 -15.88
CA ALA A 17 12.49 -1.49 -15.65
C ALA A 17 11.68 -1.71 -16.95
N SER A 18 12.17 -1.19 -18.08
CA SER A 18 11.54 -1.39 -19.39
C SER A 18 11.70 -2.82 -19.94
N PHE A 19 12.68 -3.59 -19.44
CA PHE A 19 12.90 -4.99 -19.82
C PHE A 19 12.12 -5.97 -18.93
N VAL A 20 11.91 -5.62 -17.65
CA VAL A 20 11.18 -6.45 -16.67
C VAL A 20 9.67 -6.49 -16.92
N LEU A 21 9.09 -5.50 -17.60
CA LEU A 21 7.70 -5.54 -18.06
C LEU A 21 7.47 -6.39 -19.34
N GLY A 22 8.54 -6.90 -19.96
CA GLY A 22 8.48 -7.60 -21.25
C GLY A 22 8.54 -9.14 -21.21
N LEU A 23 8.77 -9.78 -20.06
CA LEU A 23 8.94 -11.23 -19.98
C LEU A 23 8.09 -11.84 -18.85
N SER A 24 6.83 -12.08 -19.17
CA SER A 24 6.04 -13.12 -18.50
C SER A 24 6.65 -14.49 -18.81
N LYS A 25 7.32 -15.07 -17.80
CA LYS A 25 7.34 -16.52 -17.58
C LYS A 25 7.76 -16.80 -16.14
N SER A 26 6.80 -17.33 -15.39
CA SER A 26 6.99 -18.16 -14.20
C SER A 26 7.41 -17.46 -12.91
N SER A 27 6.49 -17.54 -11.95
CA SER A 27 6.63 -17.34 -10.51
C SER A 27 7.99 -17.77 -9.93
N THR A 28 8.87 -16.81 -9.67
CA THR A 28 10.03 -16.98 -8.75
C THR A 28 10.46 -15.70 -8.03
N TYR A 29 9.92 -14.52 -8.37
CA TYR A 29 10.36 -13.25 -7.79
C TYR A 29 9.80 -12.92 -6.39
N LEU A 30 8.86 -13.70 -5.86
CA LEU A 30 8.25 -13.47 -4.54
C LEU A 30 9.03 -14.06 -3.35
N ARG A 31 10.11 -14.82 -3.58
CA ARG A 31 10.95 -15.37 -2.49
C ARG A 31 12.20 -14.55 -2.18
N GLY A 32 12.68 -13.73 -3.12
CA GLY A 32 13.93 -12.97 -2.95
C GLY A 32 13.81 -11.79 -1.99
N TYR A 33 12.67 -11.10 -1.97
CA TYR A 33 12.48 -9.92 -1.12
C TYR A 33 12.25 -10.27 0.36
N ALA A 34 11.65 -11.43 0.65
CA ALA A 34 11.52 -11.93 2.02
C ALA A 34 12.85 -12.44 2.60
N ALA A 35 13.78 -12.91 1.75
CA ALA A 35 15.08 -13.39 2.19
C ALA A 35 16.08 -12.25 2.51
N ALA A 36 15.92 -11.08 1.89
CA ALA A 36 16.79 -9.92 2.18
C ALA A 36 16.53 -9.26 3.55
N LEU A 37 15.48 -9.67 4.26
CA LEU A 37 15.17 -9.27 5.64
C LEU A 37 15.71 -10.27 6.68
N LEU A 38 16.38 -11.34 6.25
CA LEU A 38 16.84 -12.45 7.09
C LEU A 38 18.20 -12.97 6.60
N ASP A 39 19.30 -12.28 6.93
CA ASP A 39 20.49 -12.92 7.54
C ASP A 39 21.64 -11.92 7.73
N GLU A 40 22.03 -11.77 9.00
CA GLU A 40 23.38 -11.37 9.39
C GLU A 40 24.32 -12.56 9.21
N HIS A 41 25.56 -12.25 8.80
CA HIS A 41 26.73 -13.13 8.73
C HIS A 41 26.69 -14.23 7.65
N PHE A 42 27.49 -14.05 6.59
CA PHE A 42 28.57 -15.00 6.28
C PHE A 42 29.57 -14.36 5.31
N GLU A 43 30.86 -14.49 5.65
CA GLU A 43 32.01 -14.05 4.87
C GLU A 43 32.09 -14.77 3.52
N HIS A 44 32.46 -14.05 2.46
CA HIS A 44 32.92 -14.65 1.20
C HIS A 44 34.32 -15.25 1.37
N PRO A 45 34.62 -16.36 0.67
CA PRO A 45 35.55 -16.15 -0.44
C PRO A 45 35.22 -16.92 -1.73
N ALA A 46 35.50 -16.21 -2.83
CA ALA A 46 36.08 -16.66 -4.10
C ALA A 46 35.44 -17.84 -4.87
N TRP A 47 34.81 -17.51 -6.00
CA TRP A 47 34.55 -18.43 -7.11
C TRP A 47 35.80 -18.63 -7.97
N GLY A 48 36.18 -19.90 -8.16
CA GLY A 48 37.10 -20.39 -9.19
C GLY A 48 36.36 -21.30 -10.18
N TYR A 49 36.78 -21.21 -11.43
CA TYR A 49 36.13 -21.72 -12.64
C TYR A 49 35.98 -23.26 -12.78
N SER A 50 35.01 -23.63 -13.63
CA SER A 50 35.06 -24.60 -14.74
C SER A 50 34.55 -26.06 -14.62
N SER A 51 33.77 -26.40 -15.66
CA SER A 51 33.59 -27.68 -16.40
C SER A 51 32.70 -28.81 -15.86
N CYS A 52 31.63 -29.10 -16.62
CA CYS A 52 30.95 -30.41 -16.70
C CYS A 52 31.85 -31.45 -17.44
N PRO A 53 31.64 -32.78 -17.26
CA PRO A 53 30.56 -33.51 -17.96
C PRO A 53 29.81 -34.59 -17.15
N ARG A 54 28.64 -34.97 -17.69
CA ARG A 54 27.70 -36.08 -17.33
C ARG A 54 28.35 -37.48 -17.47
N PRO A 55 27.82 -38.61 -16.89
CA PRO A 55 26.45 -39.09 -17.14
C PRO A 55 25.68 -39.96 -16.11
N ALA A 56 24.36 -40.02 -16.36
CA ALA A 56 23.37 -41.11 -16.23
C ALA A 56 23.13 -41.88 -14.91
N GLY A 57 21.91 -41.69 -14.38
CA GLY A 57 20.97 -42.77 -14.05
C GLY A 57 20.89 -43.23 -12.60
N HIS A 58 19.80 -42.90 -11.89
CA HIS A 58 18.88 -43.88 -11.27
C HIS A 58 17.67 -43.21 -10.58
N GLN A 59 16.66 -44.03 -10.40
CA GLN A 59 15.24 -43.72 -10.21
C GLN A 59 14.85 -43.16 -8.83
N ILE A 60 13.69 -42.51 -8.86
CA ILE A 60 12.92 -41.99 -7.73
C ILE A 60 12.29 -43.16 -6.98
N ALA A 61 12.44 -43.19 -5.65
CA ALA A 61 11.68 -44.07 -4.76
C ALA A 61 10.97 -43.25 -3.67
N THR A 62 9.66 -43.22 -3.76
CA THR A 62 8.70 -42.89 -2.69
C THR A 62 8.62 -44.04 -1.68
N VAL A 63 8.55 -43.76 -0.37
CA VAL A 63 8.24 -44.76 0.68
C VAL A 63 7.28 -44.15 1.73
N PRO A 64 6.31 -44.92 2.27
CA PRO A 64 5.06 -44.40 2.83
C PRO A 64 4.92 -44.44 4.36
N ILE A 65 3.81 -43.87 4.81
CA ILE A 65 3.23 -43.82 6.17
C ILE A 65 2.96 -45.22 6.73
N TRP A 66 3.32 -45.45 8.01
CA TRP A 66 2.81 -46.55 8.84
C TRP A 66 2.42 -46.06 10.24
N PHE A 67 1.18 -46.38 10.60
CA PHE A 67 0.61 -46.43 11.95
C PHE A 67 1.26 -47.57 12.76
N PHE A 68 1.51 -47.38 14.06
CA PHE A 68 1.39 -48.47 15.04
C PHE A 68 1.08 -47.94 16.44
N CYS A 69 0.00 -48.46 17.02
CA CYS A 69 -0.42 -48.30 18.41
C CYS A 69 0.37 -49.22 19.35
N GLY A 70 0.50 -48.81 20.61
CA GLY A 70 0.43 -49.71 21.77
C GLY A 70 1.68 -49.80 22.62
N LEU A 71 1.63 -49.25 23.84
CA LEU A 71 2.05 -49.99 25.03
C LEU A 71 1.43 -49.39 26.30
N ILE A 72 0.72 -50.25 27.04
CA ILE A 72 0.21 -50.03 28.40
C ILE A 72 1.36 -50.30 29.38
N GLY A 73 1.56 -49.40 30.34
CA GLY A 73 2.44 -49.62 31.50
C GLY A 73 1.80 -49.06 32.77
N LEU A 74 1.39 -49.95 33.68
CA LEU A 74 0.95 -49.65 35.04
C LEU A 74 2.11 -49.08 35.88
N ILE A 75 1.83 -48.05 36.69
CA ILE A 75 2.66 -47.62 37.82
C ILE A 75 1.77 -47.60 39.08
N PRO A 76 2.16 -48.26 40.19
CA PRO A 76 1.56 -48.01 41.50
C PRO A 76 2.53 -47.25 42.41
N ALA A 77 2.11 -46.13 43.00
CA ALA A 77 2.57 -45.67 44.32
C ALA A 77 1.72 -44.47 44.82
N VAL A 78 0.94 -44.64 45.89
CA VAL A 78 1.19 -44.18 47.28
C VAL A 78 0.88 -42.68 47.49
N GLY A 79 0.11 -42.38 48.54
CA GLY A 79 -0.61 -41.13 48.70
C GLY A 79 0.09 -40.00 49.47
N LEU A 80 -0.68 -38.91 49.65
CA LEU A 80 -0.47 -37.67 50.44
C LEU A 80 0.65 -36.75 49.91
N TRP A 81 0.41 -35.46 49.62
CA TRP A 81 -0.27 -34.45 50.44
C TRP A 81 -1.00 -33.39 49.58
N ALA A 82 -2.10 -32.88 50.15
CA ALA A 82 -2.79 -31.70 49.68
C ALA A 82 -1.87 -30.47 49.72
N VAL A 83 -1.40 -30.04 48.56
CA VAL A 83 -0.96 -28.66 48.35
C VAL A 83 -2.19 -27.95 47.80
N GLY A 84 -2.75 -27.04 48.61
CA GLY A 84 -3.85 -26.20 48.19
C GLY A 84 -3.48 -25.52 46.88
N SER A 85 -4.28 -25.77 45.85
CA SER A 85 -4.31 -24.95 44.65
C SER A 85 -4.71 -23.55 45.09
N GLY A 86 -3.73 -22.71 45.36
CA GLY A 86 -3.93 -21.27 45.37
C GLY A 86 -4.31 -20.89 43.96
N TRP A 87 -5.61 -20.83 43.69
CA TRP A 87 -6.12 -20.04 42.59
C TRP A 87 -5.71 -18.61 42.94
N ALA A 88 -4.59 -18.16 42.36
CA ALA A 88 -4.37 -16.73 42.21
C ALA A 88 -5.55 -16.26 41.37
N ASP A 89 -6.51 -15.64 42.04
CA ASP A 89 -7.61 -14.94 41.42
C ASP A 89 -6.96 -13.88 40.52
N GLU A 90 -6.81 -14.19 39.23
CA GLU A 90 -6.49 -13.20 38.22
C GLU A 90 -7.66 -12.21 38.25
N GLY A 91 -7.50 -11.18 39.07
CA GLY A 91 -8.46 -10.09 39.19
C GLY A 91 -8.84 -9.59 37.79
N PRO A 92 -10.06 -9.04 37.63
CA PRO A 92 -10.63 -8.73 36.32
C PRO A 92 -9.61 -7.98 35.47
N LEU A 93 -9.36 -8.49 34.27
CA LEU A 93 -8.41 -7.90 33.32
C LEU A 93 -8.66 -6.39 33.27
N PRO A 94 -7.68 -5.54 33.63
CA PRO A 94 -7.87 -4.10 33.59
C PRO A 94 -8.34 -3.72 32.19
N GLY A 95 -9.39 -2.91 32.11
CA GLY A 95 -9.96 -2.47 30.85
C GLY A 95 -8.93 -1.74 29.97
N PRO A 96 -9.31 -1.42 28.71
CA PRO A 96 -8.42 -0.75 27.75
C PRO A 96 -7.65 0.42 28.36
N ARG A 97 -6.31 0.36 28.29
CA ARG A 97 -5.41 1.39 28.82
C ARG A 97 -4.94 2.32 27.72
N THR A 98 -4.49 3.51 28.11
CA THR A 98 -3.72 4.40 27.24
C THR A 98 -2.28 4.44 27.72
N LEU A 99 -1.35 4.02 26.87
CA LEU A 99 0.10 4.08 27.08
C LEU A 99 0.61 5.34 26.39
N VAL A 100 1.10 6.31 27.16
CA VAL A 100 1.52 7.61 26.62
C VAL A 100 3.01 7.57 26.30
N VAL A 101 3.37 7.93 25.06
CA VAL A 101 4.77 8.05 24.63
C VAL A 101 5.16 9.52 24.50
N ALA A 102 6.24 9.93 25.16
CA ALA A 102 6.75 11.30 25.11
C ALA A 102 8.28 11.34 25.22
N LEU A 103 8.93 12.17 24.39
CA LEU A 103 10.39 12.36 24.44
C LEU A 103 10.84 13.24 25.61
N ASP A 104 9.94 14.06 26.17
CA ASP A 104 10.22 15.02 27.25
C ASP A 104 10.11 14.41 28.66
N GLY A 105 9.89 13.09 28.76
CA GLY A 105 9.74 12.37 30.03
C GLY A 105 8.36 12.50 30.67
N THR A 106 7.39 13.15 30.01
CA THR A 106 6.00 13.29 30.52
C THR A 106 5.07 12.14 30.10
N GLY A 107 5.63 11.08 29.50
CA GLY A 107 4.91 9.87 29.08
C GLY A 107 5.33 8.66 29.91
N ASP A 108 4.53 7.60 29.84
CA ASP A 108 4.84 6.29 30.44
C ASP A 108 6.06 5.65 29.78
N TYR A 109 6.31 5.99 28.50
CA TYR A 109 7.42 5.51 27.69
C TYR A 109 8.10 6.65 26.93
N SER A 110 9.40 6.51 26.67
CA SER A 110 10.14 7.36 25.74
C SER A 110 10.36 6.70 24.36
N SER A 111 10.22 5.37 24.29
CA SER A 111 10.32 4.56 23.08
C SER A 111 8.94 4.16 22.55
N LEU A 112 8.75 4.29 21.23
CA LEU A 112 7.53 3.84 20.56
C LEU A 112 7.43 2.31 20.59
N GLN A 113 8.54 1.62 20.34
CA GLN A 113 8.55 0.15 20.32
C GLN A 113 8.24 -0.43 21.70
N GLU A 114 8.80 0.14 22.77
CA GLU A 114 8.51 -0.35 24.14
C GLU A 114 7.03 -0.19 24.51
N ALA A 115 6.41 0.92 24.12
CA ALA A 115 4.98 1.13 24.35
C ALA A 115 4.13 0.14 23.54
N VAL A 116 4.48 -0.10 22.26
CA VAL A 116 3.82 -1.11 21.41
C VAL A 116 3.98 -2.51 22.00
N ASP A 117 5.17 -2.87 22.48
CA ASP A 117 5.46 -4.16 23.09
C ASP A 117 4.68 -4.38 24.38
N ALA A 118 4.52 -3.33 25.20
CA ALA A 118 3.75 -3.37 26.44
C ALA A 118 2.22 -3.31 26.24
N ALA A 119 1.75 -2.85 25.08
CA ALA A 119 0.33 -2.73 24.79
C ALA A 119 -0.35 -4.11 24.72
N LYS A 120 -1.48 -4.24 25.41
CA LYS A 120 -2.33 -5.43 25.42
C LYS A 120 -3.57 -5.19 24.57
N LYS A 121 -4.31 -6.27 24.27
CA LYS A 121 -5.54 -6.20 23.48
C LYS A 121 -6.49 -5.10 23.96
N GLY A 122 -6.88 -4.21 23.05
CA GLY A 122 -7.76 -3.06 23.34
C GLY A 122 -7.01 -1.79 23.74
N ASP A 123 -5.72 -1.87 24.08
CA ASP A 123 -4.94 -0.71 24.52
C ASP A 123 -4.73 0.30 23.38
N THR A 124 -4.47 1.53 23.78
CA THR A 124 -4.11 2.64 22.91
C THR A 124 -2.71 3.10 23.23
N VAL A 125 -1.84 3.14 22.24
CA VAL A 125 -0.54 3.81 22.32
C VAL A 125 -0.75 5.23 21.79
N PHE A 126 -0.70 6.21 22.69
CA PHE A 126 -0.87 7.63 22.35
C PHE A 126 0.49 8.32 22.30
N VAL A 127 0.82 8.92 21.16
CA VAL A 127 2.12 9.55 20.91
C VAL A 127 1.99 11.06 20.97
N LYS A 128 2.68 11.69 21.93
CA LYS A 128 2.77 13.15 22.03
C LYS A 128 3.61 13.74 20.90
N ALA A 129 3.53 15.06 20.73
CA ALA A 129 4.30 15.77 19.73
C ALA A 129 5.81 15.48 19.86
N GLY A 130 6.47 15.25 18.73
CA GLY A 130 7.87 14.89 18.70
C GLY A 130 8.34 14.31 17.38
N HIS A 131 9.66 14.28 17.22
CA HIS A 131 10.34 13.63 16.09
C HIS A 131 11.00 12.35 16.62
N TYR A 132 10.38 11.22 16.34
CA TYR A 132 10.78 9.92 16.82
C TYR A 132 11.65 9.24 15.76
N THR A 133 12.97 9.33 15.93
CA THR A 133 13.93 8.64 15.05
C THR A 133 14.02 7.17 15.46
N GLN A 134 13.02 6.39 15.07
CA GLN A 134 12.78 5.02 15.50
C GLN A 134 12.08 4.23 14.38
N ASP A 135 12.28 2.92 14.37
CA ASP A 135 11.53 2.00 13.51
C ASP A 135 10.55 1.25 14.42
N VAL A 136 9.28 1.13 13.99
CA VAL A 136 8.23 0.52 14.81
C VAL A 136 7.65 -0.69 14.09
N THR A 137 7.53 -1.81 14.81
CA THR A 137 6.86 -3.01 14.31
C THR A 137 5.75 -3.44 15.27
N ILE A 138 4.51 -3.43 14.77
CA ILE A 138 3.33 -3.96 15.46
C ILE A 138 3.05 -5.34 14.90
N HIS A 139 3.46 -6.41 15.59
CA HIS A 139 3.24 -7.79 15.15
C HIS A 139 2.70 -8.66 16.29
N SER A 140 1.97 -9.73 15.97
CA SER A 140 1.39 -10.63 16.98
C SER A 140 0.48 -9.91 18.00
N LYS A 141 -0.19 -8.83 17.55
CA LYS A 141 -1.06 -7.96 18.35
C LYS A 141 -2.47 -7.94 17.76
N GLU A 142 -3.46 -7.70 18.62
CA GLU A 142 -4.86 -7.59 18.26
C GLU A 142 -5.48 -6.34 18.90
N LYS A 143 -6.32 -5.60 18.16
CA LYS A 143 -7.13 -4.48 18.69
C LYS A 143 -6.28 -3.40 19.37
N ILE A 144 -5.18 -3.01 18.72
CA ILE A 144 -4.34 -1.90 19.19
C ILE A 144 -4.64 -0.66 18.37
N ARG A 145 -4.75 0.48 19.06
CA ARG A 145 -4.78 1.80 18.42
C ARG A 145 -3.45 2.50 18.63
N PHE A 146 -2.82 2.97 17.57
CA PHE A 146 -1.57 3.72 17.59
C PHE A 146 -1.80 5.12 17.04
N VAL A 147 -1.94 6.09 17.95
CA VAL A 147 -2.54 7.39 17.65
C VAL A 147 -1.56 8.50 17.99
N GLY A 148 -1.25 9.36 17.01
CA GLY A 148 -0.46 10.56 17.23
C GLY A 148 -1.29 11.75 17.69
N ALA A 149 -0.64 12.75 18.27
CA ALA A 149 -1.27 14.01 18.65
C ALA A 149 -1.70 14.90 17.46
N GLY A 150 -1.38 14.50 16.22
CA GLY A 150 -1.61 15.23 14.98
C GLY A 150 -0.52 14.96 13.95
N ALA A 151 -0.89 14.89 12.66
CA ALA A 151 0.05 14.65 11.57
C ALA A 151 1.13 15.75 11.45
N ASP A 152 0.81 16.97 11.85
CA ASP A 152 1.71 18.12 11.93
C ASP A 152 2.60 18.14 13.19
N LYS A 153 2.34 17.25 14.17
CA LYS A 153 2.98 17.26 15.49
C LYS A 153 3.85 16.04 15.75
N VAL A 154 3.49 14.89 15.19
CA VAL A 154 4.18 13.62 15.39
C VAL A 154 4.81 13.19 14.08
N THR A 155 6.12 13.00 14.08
CA THR A 155 6.85 12.40 12.95
C THR A 155 7.62 11.18 13.43
N ILE A 156 7.35 10.02 12.84
CA ILE A 156 8.22 8.84 12.90
C ILE A 156 9.21 8.95 11.73
N LEU A 157 10.50 8.92 12.04
CA LEU A 157 11.59 8.99 11.07
C LEU A 157 12.36 7.67 11.08
N GLY A 158 12.32 6.94 9.96
CA GLY A 158 13.06 5.69 9.78
C GLY A 158 14.56 5.88 9.99
N ARG A 159 15.21 4.90 10.62
CA ARG A 159 16.64 4.96 10.97
C ARG A 159 17.57 4.42 9.89
N ASP A 160 17.04 4.05 8.71
CA ASP A 160 17.77 3.32 7.66
C ASP A 160 18.37 1.97 8.15
N VAL A 161 17.93 1.46 9.31
CA VAL A 161 18.40 0.20 9.91
C VAL A 161 17.56 -0.98 9.42
N VAL A 162 16.24 -0.76 9.32
CA VAL A 162 15.29 -1.70 8.74
C VAL A 162 14.60 -0.97 7.59
N VAL A 163 14.32 -1.67 6.49
CA VAL A 163 13.51 -1.14 5.40
C VAL A 163 12.11 -0.88 5.97
N GLY A 164 11.64 0.37 6.06
CA GLY A 164 10.38 0.67 6.77
C GLY A 164 10.54 1.40 8.09
N ALA A 165 9.95 2.59 8.20
CA ALA A 165 9.80 3.30 9.46
C ALA A 165 8.66 2.70 10.33
N LEU A 166 7.60 2.16 9.70
CA LEU A 166 6.49 1.51 10.39
C LEU A 166 6.05 0.21 9.71
N HIS A 167 5.93 -0.85 10.49
CA HIS A 167 5.41 -2.15 10.05
C HIS A 167 4.21 -2.60 10.87
N VAL A 168 3.22 -3.16 10.18
CA VAL A 168 2.11 -3.89 10.80
C VAL A 168 2.11 -5.32 10.28
N GLY A 169 2.36 -6.24 11.20
CA GLY A 169 2.70 -7.63 10.91
C GLY A 169 4.17 -7.80 10.51
N LYS A 170 4.64 -9.04 10.62
CA LYS A 170 5.98 -9.51 10.26
C LYS A 170 5.90 -10.99 9.94
N TRP A 171 6.26 -11.42 8.73
CA TRP A 171 6.20 -12.85 8.37
C TRP A 171 6.91 -13.75 9.41
N PRO A 172 6.29 -14.85 9.88
CA PRO A 172 4.98 -15.38 9.51
C PRO A 172 3.79 -14.83 10.33
N TYR A 173 4.04 -13.90 11.26
CA TYR A 173 3.06 -13.36 12.20
C TYR A 173 2.32 -12.12 11.67
N GLY A 174 1.00 -12.20 11.57
CA GLY A 174 0.17 -11.04 11.28
C GLY A 174 -0.05 -10.12 12.49
N ALA A 175 -0.80 -9.05 12.26
CA ALA A 175 -1.50 -8.32 13.30
C ALA A 175 -2.96 -8.10 12.86
N THR A 176 -3.88 -8.04 13.81
CA THR A 176 -5.32 -7.97 13.52
C THR A 176 -5.99 -6.79 14.21
N ASP A 177 -6.94 -6.15 13.54
CA ASP A 177 -7.70 -5.01 14.09
C ASP A 177 -6.76 -3.90 14.60
N ILE A 178 -5.85 -3.43 13.75
CA ILE A 178 -4.87 -2.40 14.10
C ILE A 178 -5.30 -1.07 13.49
N GLU A 179 -5.43 -0.03 14.31
CA GLU A 179 -5.72 1.33 13.86
C GLU A 179 -4.47 2.20 14.05
N ILE A 180 -4.05 2.90 13.00
CA ILE A 180 -2.97 3.90 13.05
C ILE A 180 -3.53 5.22 12.55
N SER A 181 -3.34 6.29 13.32
CA SER A 181 -3.90 7.59 12.97
C SER A 181 -3.12 8.79 13.47
N ASP A 182 -3.37 9.93 12.81
CA ASP A 182 -2.98 11.27 13.29
C ASP A 182 -1.46 11.48 13.47
N MET A 183 -0.66 11.03 12.51
CA MET A 183 0.80 11.16 12.54
C MET A 183 1.41 11.22 11.13
N THR A 184 2.66 11.66 11.06
CA THR A 184 3.51 11.57 9.87
C THR A 184 4.51 10.41 10.02
N ILE A 185 4.69 9.65 8.94
CA ILE A 185 5.68 8.58 8.82
C ILE A 185 6.58 8.94 7.64
N ASN A 186 7.89 9.01 7.87
CA ASN A 186 8.85 9.51 6.90
C ASN A 186 10.04 8.56 6.76
N ASP A 187 10.25 8.08 5.53
CA ASP A 187 11.40 7.25 5.15
C ASP A 187 12.10 7.80 3.90
N ARG A 188 12.11 9.13 3.73
CA ARG A 188 12.88 9.85 2.69
C ARG A 188 12.67 9.33 1.25
N GLY A 189 11.45 8.87 0.94
CA GLY A 189 11.07 8.34 -0.37
C GLY A 189 11.32 6.84 -0.56
N GLY A 190 11.83 6.16 0.46
CA GLY A 190 11.95 4.71 0.53
C GLY A 190 10.63 3.99 0.86
N HIS A 191 10.73 2.84 1.52
CA HIS A 191 9.57 2.08 1.96
C HIS A 191 9.17 2.62 3.33
N ALA A 192 8.14 3.47 3.42
CA ALA A 192 7.80 4.11 4.69
C ALA A 192 6.92 3.23 5.58
N VAL A 193 5.92 2.56 5.00
CA VAL A 193 4.95 1.73 5.72
C VAL A 193 4.78 0.39 5.05
N GLY A 194 4.97 -0.69 5.81
CA GLY A 194 4.74 -2.06 5.34
C GLY A 194 3.63 -2.77 6.12
N LEU A 195 2.68 -3.36 5.41
CA LEU A 195 1.59 -4.15 5.95
C LEU A 195 1.74 -5.62 5.50
N PHE A 196 1.80 -6.55 6.45
CA PHE A 196 2.13 -7.96 6.15
C PHE A 196 1.23 -8.94 6.90
N ASN A 197 0.63 -9.90 6.18
CA ASN A 197 -0.09 -11.05 6.76
C ASN A 197 -1.18 -10.69 7.79
N GLY A 198 -1.71 -9.47 7.76
CA GLY A 198 -2.67 -8.96 8.74
C GLY A 198 -4.12 -8.99 8.26
N GLN A 199 -5.03 -8.62 9.15
CA GLN A 199 -6.44 -8.41 8.83
C GLN A 199 -7.01 -7.22 9.59
N GLY A 200 -7.86 -6.41 8.96
CA GLY A 200 -8.56 -5.32 9.66
C GLY A 200 -7.60 -4.20 10.06
N ILE A 201 -6.78 -3.74 9.11
CA ILE A 201 -5.82 -2.66 9.36
C ILE A 201 -6.39 -1.36 8.85
N VAL A 202 -6.45 -0.34 9.71
CA VAL A 202 -6.96 0.99 9.39
C VAL A 202 -5.83 2.00 9.50
N LEU A 203 -5.58 2.74 8.41
CA LEU A 203 -4.75 3.94 8.40
C LEU A 203 -5.68 5.14 8.20
N ARG A 204 -5.67 6.11 9.12
CA ARG A 204 -6.56 7.28 9.05
C ARG A 204 -5.84 8.59 9.36
N ARG A 205 -5.95 9.58 8.46
CA ARG A 205 -5.28 10.89 8.62
C ARG A 205 -3.78 10.75 8.89
N VAL A 206 -3.14 9.82 8.17
CA VAL A 206 -1.70 9.61 8.23
C VAL A 206 -1.06 10.27 7.02
N THR A 207 0.07 10.94 7.23
CA THR A 207 0.94 11.38 6.13
C THR A 207 2.09 10.40 5.96
N ILE A 208 2.19 9.77 4.80
CA ILE A 208 3.23 8.81 4.45
C ILE A 208 4.14 9.44 3.40
N ASN A 209 5.36 9.80 3.83
CA ASN A 209 6.41 10.32 2.97
C ASN A 209 7.33 9.16 2.52
N GLY A 210 6.90 8.47 1.47
CA GLY A 210 7.48 7.24 0.94
C GLY A 210 6.40 6.24 0.49
N MET A 211 6.80 5.01 0.19
CA MET A 211 5.89 3.95 -0.23
C MET A 211 5.10 3.37 0.95
N LEU A 212 3.80 3.15 0.72
CA LEU A 212 2.97 2.19 1.45
C LEU A 212 2.95 0.87 0.68
N PHE A 213 3.42 -0.22 1.29
CA PHE A 213 3.40 -1.55 0.70
C PHE A 213 2.53 -2.50 1.50
N SER A 214 1.67 -3.27 0.84
CA SER A 214 0.91 -4.34 1.47
C SER A 214 1.15 -5.68 0.78
N GLN A 215 1.30 -6.72 1.58
CA GLN A 215 1.45 -8.09 1.11
C GLN A 215 0.63 -9.08 1.94
N GLN A 216 -0.27 -9.80 1.28
CA GLN A 216 -1.10 -10.85 1.90
C GLN A 216 -1.95 -10.32 3.07
N VAL A 217 -2.46 -9.09 2.96
CA VAL A 217 -3.27 -8.45 4.00
C VAL A 217 -4.72 -8.38 3.56
N ARG A 218 -5.66 -8.65 4.47
CA ARG A 218 -7.10 -8.57 4.20
C ARG A 218 -7.74 -7.41 4.94
N ASP A 219 -8.81 -6.85 4.38
CA ASP A 219 -9.60 -5.79 5.03
C ASP A 219 -8.76 -4.59 5.48
N VAL A 220 -7.99 -4.02 4.55
CA VAL A 220 -7.23 -2.79 4.78
C VAL A 220 -8.10 -1.57 4.43
N ARG A 221 -8.15 -0.58 5.31
CA ARG A 221 -8.84 0.70 5.08
C ARG A 221 -7.85 1.85 5.20
N ILE A 222 -7.75 2.66 4.16
CA ILE A 222 -6.85 3.81 4.10
C ILE A 222 -7.72 5.03 3.82
N GLU A 223 -7.88 5.89 4.82
CA GLU A 223 -8.91 6.93 4.86
C GLU A 223 -8.26 8.29 5.16
N ASP A 224 -8.52 9.27 4.29
CA ASP A 224 -8.07 10.66 4.46
C ASP A 224 -6.54 10.79 4.67
N CYS A 225 -5.76 9.90 4.06
CA CYS A 225 -4.30 9.90 4.15
C CYS A 225 -3.68 10.71 3.01
N VAL A 226 -2.47 11.20 3.27
CA VAL A 226 -1.58 11.80 2.26
C VAL A 226 -0.45 10.81 2.01
N ILE A 227 -0.24 10.38 0.76
CA ILE A 227 0.77 9.38 0.41
C ILE A 227 1.60 9.91 -0.77
N GLY A 228 2.89 10.13 -0.56
CA GLY A 228 3.69 10.71 -1.62
C GLY A 228 5.18 10.81 -1.37
N GLY A 229 5.88 11.31 -2.38
CA GLY A 229 7.33 11.47 -2.33
C GLY A 229 8.11 10.16 -2.44
N SER A 230 7.49 9.07 -2.87
CA SER A 230 8.15 7.79 -3.12
C SER A 230 8.98 7.86 -4.40
N GLU A 231 10.20 7.31 -4.38
CA GLU A 231 11.03 7.16 -5.58
C GLU A 231 10.49 6.08 -6.55
N THR A 232 9.39 5.41 -6.18
CA THR A 232 8.79 4.32 -6.96
C THR A 232 7.27 4.43 -6.94
N THR A 233 6.55 3.65 -6.15
CA THR A 233 5.09 3.68 -6.07
C THR A 233 4.64 4.37 -4.78
N GLY A 234 3.58 5.17 -4.84
CA GLY A 234 2.95 5.74 -3.64
C GLY A 234 2.35 4.64 -2.76
N ALA A 235 1.40 3.87 -3.29
CA ALA A 235 0.83 2.71 -2.60
C ALA A 235 0.83 1.45 -3.47
N GLN A 236 1.29 0.31 -2.93
CA GLN A 236 1.38 -0.96 -3.64
C GLN A 236 0.68 -2.08 -2.88
N PHE A 237 -0.17 -2.83 -3.59
CA PHE A 237 -0.94 -3.96 -3.07
C PHE A 237 -0.56 -5.25 -3.80
N ALA A 238 -0.06 -6.23 -3.05
CA ALA A 238 0.24 -7.57 -3.53
C ALA A 238 -0.57 -8.61 -2.76
N ASP A 239 -1.42 -9.37 -3.47
CA ASP A 239 -2.33 -10.36 -2.89
C ASP A 239 -3.10 -9.84 -1.67
N SER A 240 -3.61 -8.60 -1.75
CA SER A 240 -4.23 -7.89 -0.63
C SER A 240 -5.64 -7.37 -0.96
N ASP A 241 -6.48 -7.23 0.07
CA ASP A 241 -7.81 -6.62 -0.01
C ASP A 241 -7.80 -5.24 0.66
N ALA A 242 -8.16 -4.18 -0.08
CA ALA A 242 -8.09 -2.82 0.45
C ALA A 242 -9.18 -1.87 -0.07
N VAL A 243 -9.52 -0.88 0.74
CA VAL A 243 -10.33 0.29 0.37
C VAL A 243 -9.53 1.56 0.65
N LEU A 244 -9.31 2.36 -0.40
CA LEU A 244 -8.71 3.69 -0.31
C LEU A 244 -9.83 4.71 -0.51
N MET A 245 -10.08 5.54 0.50
CA MET A 245 -11.12 6.56 0.47
C MET A 245 -10.60 7.94 0.83
N GLY A 246 -10.89 8.95 0.01
CA GLY A 246 -10.59 10.35 0.35
C GLY A 246 -9.09 10.67 0.42
N ASN A 247 -8.22 9.85 -0.15
CA ASN A 247 -6.78 10.03 -0.03
C ASN A 247 -6.23 11.00 -1.09
N PHE A 248 -5.12 11.64 -0.75
CA PHE A 248 -4.31 12.46 -1.66
C PHE A 248 -2.98 11.75 -1.93
N VAL A 249 -2.82 11.18 -3.13
CA VAL A 249 -1.61 10.46 -3.56
C VAL A 249 -0.83 11.32 -4.55
N HIS A 250 0.44 11.63 -4.26
CA HIS A 250 1.18 12.61 -5.06
C HIS A 250 2.68 12.36 -5.19
N ASP A 251 3.27 12.87 -6.28
CA ASP A 251 4.72 12.97 -6.47
C ASP A 251 5.46 11.61 -6.30
N ASN A 252 5.11 10.65 -7.16
CA ASN A 252 5.69 9.30 -7.20
C ASN A 252 6.08 8.92 -8.65
N ASP A 253 6.79 7.82 -8.88
CA ASP A 253 6.91 7.28 -10.24
C ASP A 253 5.55 6.70 -10.70
N HIS A 254 4.91 5.88 -9.88
CA HIS A 254 3.54 5.40 -10.05
C HIS A 254 2.68 5.78 -8.83
N GLY A 255 1.41 6.11 -9.03
CA GLY A 255 0.54 6.49 -7.91
C GLY A 255 0.16 5.28 -7.04
N VAL A 256 -0.68 4.40 -7.58
CA VAL A 256 -1.16 3.18 -6.91
C VAL A 256 -0.96 1.96 -7.82
N SER A 257 -0.33 0.90 -7.30
CA SER A 257 -0.14 -0.36 -8.01
C SER A 257 -0.92 -1.49 -7.34
N ILE A 258 -1.71 -2.23 -8.12
CA ILE A 258 -2.55 -3.35 -7.66
C ILE A 258 -2.17 -4.59 -8.46
N ALA A 259 -1.56 -5.57 -7.80
CA ALA A 259 -0.95 -6.73 -8.45
C ALA A 259 -1.36 -8.07 -7.79
N GLY A 260 -0.94 -9.19 -8.40
CA GLY A 260 -1.26 -10.54 -7.94
C GLY A 260 -2.76 -10.84 -8.03
N LYS A 261 -3.35 -11.28 -6.91
CA LYS A 261 -4.79 -11.56 -6.77
C LYS A 261 -5.52 -10.50 -5.92
N SER A 262 -4.94 -9.31 -5.77
CA SER A 262 -5.49 -8.25 -4.94
C SER A 262 -6.90 -7.82 -5.38
N ASN A 263 -7.71 -7.37 -4.42
CA ASN A 263 -9.03 -6.77 -4.67
C ASN A 263 -9.11 -5.41 -3.99
N VAL A 264 -8.98 -4.34 -4.78
CA VAL A 264 -8.83 -2.98 -4.23
C VAL A 264 -9.89 -2.03 -4.78
N ARG A 265 -10.56 -1.31 -3.88
CA ARG A 265 -11.48 -0.22 -4.21
C ARG A 265 -10.81 1.12 -3.95
N LEU A 266 -10.77 1.98 -4.95
CA LEU A 266 -10.39 3.38 -4.82
C LEU A 266 -11.63 4.24 -5.00
N GLU A 267 -12.01 4.96 -3.95
CA GLU A 267 -13.15 5.87 -3.95
C GLU A 267 -12.74 7.28 -3.53
N ARG A 268 -13.08 8.28 -4.35
CA ARG A 268 -12.87 9.69 -4.00
C ARG A 268 -11.43 10.06 -3.66
N ASN A 269 -10.47 9.41 -4.32
CA ASN A 269 -9.06 9.75 -4.17
C ASN A 269 -8.64 10.75 -5.24
N VAL A 270 -7.73 11.65 -4.87
CA VAL A 270 -7.01 12.51 -5.81
C VAL A 270 -5.62 11.92 -5.99
N ILE A 271 -5.27 11.55 -7.22
CA ILE A 271 -3.95 10.99 -7.54
C ILE A 271 -3.30 11.89 -8.59
N THR A 272 -2.15 12.47 -8.24
CA THR A 272 -1.53 13.51 -9.06
C THR A 272 -0.01 13.46 -9.13
N ARG A 273 0.56 14.05 -10.19
CA ARG A 273 2.01 14.21 -10.38
C ARG A 273 2.80 12.91 -10.28
N SER A 274 2.21 11.81 -10.71
CA SER A 274 2.94 10.56 -10.93
C SER A 274 3.66 10.61 -12.28
N LEU A 275 4.94 10.23 -12.32
CA LEU A 275 5.74 10.25 -13.55
C LEU A 275 5.12 9.40 -14.67
N PHE A 276 4.58 8.25 -14.30
CA PHE A 276 3.89 7.30 -15.15
C PHE A 276 2.39 7.28 -14.84
N GLU A 277 1.75 6.11 -14.81
CA GLU A 277 0.32 5.99 -14.55
C GLU A 277 -0.04 6.29 -13.09
N ALA A 278 -1.17 6.97 -12.90
CA ALA A 278 -1.74 7.23 -11.58
C ALA A 278 -2.15 5.91 -10.91
N ILE A 279 -2.70 4.97 -11.69
CA ILE A 279 -3.11 3.65 -11.20
C ILE A 279 -2.64 2.57 -12.19
N VAL A 280 -2.03 1.51 -11.69
CA VAL A 280 -1.67 0.31 -12.47
C VAL A 280 -2.35 -0.91 -11.86
N VAL A 281 -3.09 -1.67 -12.67
CA VAL A 281 -3.73 -2.93 -12.28
C VAL A 281 -3.16 -4.04 -13.15
N SER A 282 -2.57 -5.07 -12.55
CA SER A 282 -1.86 -6.14 -13.27
C SER A 282 -2.27 -7.54 -12.83
N ASP A 283 -1.67 -8.55 -13.46
CA ASP A 283 -1.83 -9.97 -13.14
C ASP A 283 -3.29 -10.44 -13.17
N HIS A 284 -3.84 -10.87 -12.03
CA HIS A 284 -5.23 -11.29 -11.86
C HIS A 284 -5.99 -10.36 -10.90
N ALA A 285 -5.46 -9.16 -10.67
CA ALA A 285 -6.02 -8.24 -9.71
C ALA A 285 -7.40 -7.73 -10.14
N LYS A 286 -8.19 -7.37 -9.13
CA LYS A 286 -9.50 -6.74 -9.26
C LYS A 286 -9.44 -5.32 -8.73
N ALA A 287 -9.96 -4.37 -9.50
CA ALA A 287 -10.03 -2.97 -9.08
C ALA A 287 -11.42 -2.38 -9.30
N MET A 288 -11.87 -1.57 -8.34
CA MET A 288 -13.04 -0.70 -8.49
C MET A 288 -12.60 0.74 -8.34
N LEU A 289 -12.65 1.52 -9.42
CA LEU A 289 -12.29 2.93 -9.42
C LEU A 289 -13.56 3.77 -9.51
N VAL A 290 -13.96 4.37 -8.39
CA VAL A 290 -15.21 5.13 -8.29
C VAL A 290 -14.96 6.57 -7.88
N SER A 291 -15.41 7.52 -8.70
CA SER A 291 -15.35 8.95 -8.37
C SER A 291 -13.96 9.43 -7.94
N ASN A 292 -12.88 8.97 -8.59
CA ASN A 292 -11.53 9.47 -8.34
C ASN A 292 -11.20 10.64 -9.29
N THR A 293 -10.25 11.48 -8.89
CA THR A 293 -9.66 12.53 -9.72
C THR A 293 -8.21 12.18 -10.02
N LEU A 294 -7.93 11.75 -11.25
CA LEU A 294 -6.61 11.29 -11.71
C LEU A 294 -6.01 12.34 -12.64
N VAL A 295 -5.12 13.19 -12.13
CA VAL A 295 -4.72 14.42 -12.82
C VAL A 295 -3.23 14.71 -12.82
N LYS A 296 -2.71 15.28 -13.91
CA LYS A 296 -1.27 15.64 -14.05
C LYS A 296 -0.31 14.45 -13.92
N ASN A 297 -0.73 13.26 -14.35
CA ASN A 297 0.10 12.06 -14.38
C ASN A 297 0.59 11.76 -15.81
N GLY A 298 1.56 10.86 -15.93
CA GLY A 298 1.93 10.26 -17.20
C GLY A 298 0.75 9.51 -17.86
N GLY A 299 -0.10 8.87 -17.06
CA GLY A 299 -1.35 8.26 -17.52
C GLY A 299 -2.43 8.24 -16.43
N GLY A 300 -3.70 8.15 -16.81
CA GLY A 300 -4.81 8.00 -15.86
C GLY A 300 -4.79 6.65 -15.16
N ALA A 301 -4.97 5.57 -15.92
CA ALA A 301 -4.88 4.21 -15.39
C ALA A 301 -4.43 3.21 -16.45
N ALA A 302 -3.66 2.20 -16.07
CA ALA A 302 -3.29 1.06 -16.91
C ALA A 302 -3.90 -0.25 -16.39
N PHE A 303 -4.58 -0.96 -17.27
CA PHE A 303 -5.20 -2.27 -17.01
C PHE A 303 -4.45 -3.32 -17.81
N LEU A 304 -3.66 -4.12 -17.11
CA LEU A 304 -2.66 -5.03 -17.66
C LEU A 304 -2.94 -6.46 -17.24
N GLY A 305 -2.25 -7.43 -17.86
CA GLY A 305 -2.43 -8.85 -17.56
C GLY A 305 -3.88 -9.30 -17.78
N GLN A 306 -4.34 -10.21 -16.92
CA GLN A 306 -5.72 -10.71 -16.89
C GLN A 306 -6.57 -10.02 -15.81
N SER A 307 -6.22 -8.77 -15.49
CA SER A 307 -6.92 -7.96 -14.49
C SER A 307 -8.38 -7.74 -14.87
N GLN A 308 -9.19 -7.48 -13.85
CA GLN A 308 -10.62 -7.19 -14.00
C GLN A 308 -10.94 -5.88 -13.29
N SER A 309 -11.48 -4.90 -14.00
CA SER A 309 -11.72 -3.57 -13.41
C SER A 309 -13.07 -3.00 -13.77
N GLU A 310 -13.71 -2.37 -12.80
CA GLU A 310 -14.88 -1.51 -12.98
C GLU A 310 -14.46 -0.06 -12.70
N VAL A 311 -14.67 0.82 -13.68
CA VAL A 311 -14.13 2.18 -13.66
C VAL A 311 -15.25 3.15 -13.99
N THR A 312 -15.75 3.84 -12.96
CA THR A 312 -16.93 4.68 -13.11
C THR A 312 -16.88 6.00 -12.36
N GLY A 313 -17.44 7.03 -12.96
CA GLY A 313 -17.60 8.33 -12.33
C GLY A 313 -16.30 9.13 -12.10
N ASN A 314 -15.18 8.72 -12.71
CA ASN A 314 -13.88 9.34 -12.47
C ASN A 314 -13.65 10.57 -13.36
N VAL A 315 -12.82 11.51 -12.88
CA VAL A 315 -12.28 12.61 -13.69
C VAL A 315 -10.82 12.31 -13.99
N VAL A 316 -10.49 12.19 -15.28
CA VAL A 316 -9.17 11.76 -15.77
C VAL A 316 -8.67 12.81 -16.76
N GLY A 317 -7.88 13.76 -16.28
CA GLY A 317 -7.53 14.93 -17.07
C GLY A 317 -6.15 15.48 -16.78
N LEU A 318 -5.65 16.36 -17.63
CA LEU A 318 -4.30 16.93 -17.53
C LEU A 318 -3.18 15.87 -17.55
N ASN A 319 -3.50 14.62 -17.90
CA ASN A 319 -2.52 13.57 -18.08
C ASN A 319 -2.00 13.59 -19.52
N ARG A 320 -0.88 12.90 -19.78
CA ARG A 320 -0.48 12.64 -21.17
C ARG A 320 -1.53 11.78 -21.86
N VAL A 321 -1.93 10.68 -21.24
CA VAL A 321 -2.96 9.77 -21.74
C VAL A 321 -3.99 9.42 -20.65
N GLY A 322 -5.21 9.03 -21.05
CA GLY A 322 -6.25 8.55 -20.14
C GLY A 322 -6.00 7.10 -19.71
N PHE A 323 -6.76 6.16 -20.28
CA PHE A 323 -6.68 4.74 -19.96
C PHE A 323 -5.87 3.94 -20.99
N LEU A 324 -4.98 3.10 -20.48
CA LEU A 324 -4.27 2.08 -21.25
C LEU A 324 -4.87 0.71 -20.94
N ILE A 325 -5.37 0.01 -21.96
CA ILE A 325 -6.07 -1.27 -21.78
C ILE A 325 -5.34 -2.37 -22.56
N ALA A 326 -4.89 -3.40 -21.85
CA ALA A 326 -4.33 -4.61 -22.44
C ALA A 326 -5.44 -5.49 -23.04
N PRO A 327 -5.22 -6.12 -24.22
CA PRO A 327 -6.20 -7.03 -24.82
C PRO A 327 -6.61 -8.21 -23.93
N SER A 328 -5.73 -8.60 -23.00
CA SER A 328 -5.97 -9.69 -22.05
C SER A 328 -6.74 -9.28 -20.79
N SER A 329 -6.89 -7.97 -20.56
CA SER A 329 -7.60 -7.43 -19.40
C SER A 329 -9.10 -7.31 -19.67
N ARG A 330 -9.91 -7.26 -18.61
CA ARG A 330 -11.35 -7.04 -18.68
C ARG A 330 -11.70 -5.78 -17.92
N THR A 331 -11.91 -4.68 -18.64
CA THR A 331 -12.23 -3.38 -18.04
C THR A 331 -13.59 -2.91 -18.54
N THR A 332 -14.50 -2.62 -17.61
CA THR A 332 -15.78 -1.97 -17.88
C THR A 332 -15.70 -0.52 -17.45
N THR A 333 -16.00 0.39 -18.37
CA THR A 333 -15.99 1.83 -18.10
C THR A 333 -17.39 2.42 -18.23
N SER A 334 -17.71 3.45 -17.43
CA SER A 334 -18.93 4.22 -17.57
C SER A 334 -18.84 5.57 -16.87
N PHE A 335 -19.48 6.61 -17.42
CA PHE A 335 -19.61 7.91 -16.76
C PHE A 335 -18.28 8.54 -16.34
N ASN A 336 -17.18 8.31 -17.06
CA ASN A 336 -15.90 8.95 -16.78
C ASN A 336 -15.75 10.22 -17.62
N ALA A 337 -15.15 11.26 -17.04
CA ALA A 337 -14.81 12.49 -17.75
C ALA A 337 -13.33 12.52 -18.10
N PHE A 338 -13.01 12.88 -19.35
CA PHE A 338 -11.66 12.89 -19.86
C PHE A 338 -11.22 14.25 -20.42
N TYR A 339 -9.99 14.64 -20.09
CA TYR A 339 -9.35 15.86 -20.60
C TYR A 339 -7.83 15.68 -20.72
N ASN A 340 -7.40 14.72 -21.55
CA ASN A 340 -5.99 14.33 -21.68
C ASN A 340 -5.35 14.92 -22.94
N ARG A 341 -4.01 14.99 -22.98
CA ARG A 341 -3.29 15.65 -24.08
C ARG A 341 -3.16 14.82 -25.36
N GLU A 342 -2.88 13.53 -25.24
CA GLU A 342 -2.51 12.66 -26.38
C GLU A 342 -3.55 11.56 -26.66
N GLY A 343 -4.56 11.39 -25.80
CA GLY A 343 -5.68 10.48 -26.02
C GLY A 343 -6.30 9.93 -24.74
N ASP A 344 -7.60 9.66 -24.78
CA ASP A 344 -8.37 9.19 -23.63
C ASP A 344 -8.30 7.67 -23.45
N TYR A 345 -8.17 6.93 -24.55
CA TYR A 345 -8.13 5.46 -24.57
C TYR A 345 -7.04 4.98 -25.50
N LEU A 346 -6.18 4.09 -25.00
CA LEU A 346 -5.16 3.40 -25.76
C LEU A 346 -5.25 1.89 -25.55
N ARG A 347 -4.91 1.16 -26.60
CA ARG A 347 -4.66 -0.27 -26.55
C ARG A 347 -3.18 -0.51 -26.35
N MET A 348 -2.86 -1.39 -25.39
CA MET A 348 -1.48 -1.79 -25.12
C MET A 348 -0.87 -2.51 -26.33
N GLY A 349 0.32 -2.10 -26.73
CA GLY A 349 1.08 -2.65 -27.85
C GLY A 349 2.49 -2.05 -27.93
N ASN A 350 3.23 -2.38 -28.98
CA ASN A 350 4.57 -1.82 -29.23
C ASN A 350 4.61 -1.13 -30.60
N PRO A 351 4.39 0.20 -30.70
CA PRO A 351 3.96 1.11 -29.62
C PRO A 351 2.47 0.95 -29.27
N ASN A 352 2.04 1.56 -28.16
CA ASN A 352 0.63 1.69 -27.81
C ASN A 352 -0.13 2.43 -28.92
N GLN A 353 -1.37 2.04 -29.18
CA GLN A 353 -2.19 2.61 -30.25
C GLN A 353 -3.43 3.30 -29.68
N PRO A 354 -3.88 4.43 -30.24
CA PRO A 354 -5.18 4.99 -29.92
C PRO A 354 -6.30 3.96 -30.13
N ALA A 355 -7.22 3.88 -29.19
CA ALA A 355 -8.31 2.90 -29.20
C ALA A 355 -9.65 3.56 -28.84
N PRO A 356 -10.15 4.51 -29.65
CA PRO A 356 -11.39 5.22 -29.37
C PRO A 356 -12.61 4.30 -29.29
N GLU A 357 -12.56 3.12 -29.90
CA GLU A 357 -13.61 2.11 -29.83
C GLU A 357 -13.80 1.51 -28.43
N LEU A 358 -12.84 1.70 -27.52
CA LEU A 358 -12.94 1.29 -26.11
C LEU A 358 -13.71 2.31 -25.24
N LYS A 359 -13.98 3.51 -25.77
CA LYS A 359 -14.69 4.56 -25.04
C LYS A 359 -16.15 4.15 -24.82
N ALA A 360 -16.62 4.21 -23.58
CA ALA A 360 -18.03 3.97 -23.30
C ALA A 360 -18.89 5.16 -23.78
N GLN A 361 -20.11 4.87 -24.23
CA GLN A 361 -21.05 5.91 -24.69
C GLN A 361 -21.38 6.93 -23.59
N SER A 362 -21.33 6.52 -22.32
CA SER A 362 -21.58 7.38 -21.17
C SER A 362 -20.38 8.23 -20.75
N ASP A 363 -19.20 8.03 -21.34
CA ASP A 363 -18.01 8.82 -21.03
C ASP A 363 -18.02 10.17 -21.74
N ILE A 364 -17.56 11.20 -21.04
CA ILE A 364 -17.55 12.59 -21.49
C ILE A 364 -16.12 12.99 -21.83
N THR A 365 -15.90 13.71 -22.93
CA THR A 365 -14.61 14.34 -23.23
C THR A 365 -14.80 15.86 -23.24
N GLY A 366 -13.95 16.58 -22.52
CA GLY A 366 -14.01 18.03 -22.40
C GLY A 366 -13.36 18.53 -21.11
N ASP A 367 -13.13 19.84 -21.03
CA ASP A 367 -12.55 20.46 -19.83
C ASP A 367 -13.44 20.20 -18.60
N PRO A 368 -12.90 19.67 -17.49
CA PRO A 368 -13.66 19.40 -16.27
C PRO A 368 -14.05 20.66 -15.49
N TYR A 369 -13.49 21.82 -15.83
CA TYR A 369 -13.70 23.11 -15.17
C TYR A 369 -13.19 23.08 -13.73
N PHE A 370 -11.93 22.66 -13.54
CA PHE A 370 -11.24 22.83 -12.26
C PHE A 370 -11.11 24.31 -11.90
N ILE A 371 -11.07 24.62 -10.60
CA ILE A 371 -10.96 26.00 -10.11
C ILE A 371 -9.58 26.59 -10.41
N ASP A 372 -8.54 25.91 -9.95
CA ASP A 372 -7.16 26.34 -10.16
C ASP A 372 -6.23 25.11 -10.26
N PRO A 373 -6.25 24.42 -11.42
CA PRO A 373 -5.35 23.30 -11.62
C PRO A 373 -3.89 23.74 -11.63
N GLY A 374 -3.55 25.04 -11.71
CA GLY A 374 -2.17 25.51 -11.61
C GLY A 374 -1.57 25.29 -10.22
N HIS A 375 -2.38 25.51 -9.18
CA HIS A 375 -2.02 25.39 -7.77
C HIS A 375 -2.64 24.15 -7.09
N ASP A 376 -2.96 23.12 -7.87
CA ASP A 376 -3.52 21.84 -7.41
C ASP A 376 -4.90 21.94 -6.74
N ASP A 377 -5.67 22.99 -7.02
CA ASP A 377 -7.09 23.03 -6.68
C ASP A 377 -7.93 22.35 -7.77
N PHE A 378 -8.14 21.05 -7.57
CA PHE A 378 -8.94 20.21 -8.45
C PHE A 378 -10.42 20.13 -8.05
N HIS A 379 -10.91 21.03 -7.19
CA HIS A 379 -12.36 21.16 -7.02
C HIS A 379 -12.99 21.60 -8.34
N LEU A 380 -14.17 21.08 -8.62
CA LEU A 380 -14.93 21.49 -9.80
C LEU A 380 -15.57 22.86 -9.55
N ARG A 381 -15.62 23.69 -10.59
CA ARG A 381 -16.48 24.88 -10.59
C ARG A 381 -17.95 24.48 -10.60
N PHE A 382 -18.81 25.35 -10.08
CA PHE A 382 -20.25 25.09 -10.01
C PHE A 382 -20.93 25.01 -11.39
N ASP A 383 -20.31 25.59 -12.43
CA ASP A 383 -20.79 25.59 -13.81
C ASP A 383 -20.18 24.46 -14.66
N THR A 384 -19.51 23.50 -14.01
CA THR A 384 -18.96 22.32 -14.68
C THR A 384 -20.06 21.49 -15.37
N PRO A 385 -19.79 20.90 -16.54
CA PRO A 385 -20.69 19.94 -17.17
C PRO A 385 -20.76 18.60 -16.41
N LEU A 386 -19.94 18.40 -15.37
CA LEU A 386 -19.76 17.12 -14.69
C LEU A 386 -20.70 16.91 -13.48
N LEU A 387 -21.79 17.68 -13.39
CA LEU A 387 -22.82 17.55 -12.36
C LEU A 387 -23.95 16.63 -12.83
N LYS A 388 -24.51 15.83 -11.90
CA LYS A 388 -25.70 14.99 -12.12
C LYS A 388 -25.56 14.06 -13.34
N ILE A 389 -24.41 13.43 -13.50
CA ILE A 389 -24.12 12.49 -14.59
C ILE A 389 -24.45 11.07 -14.16
N GLY A 390 -25.38 10.43 -14.87
CA GLY A 390 -25.87 9.09 -14.50
C GLY A 390 -26.47 9.10 -13.10
N HIS A 391 -25.91 8.29 -12.20
CA HIS A 391 -26.31 8.24 -10.79
C HIS A 391 -25.41 9.09 -9.86
N PHE A 392 -24.40 9.77 -10.41
CA PHE A 392 -23.45 10.56 -9.63
C PHE A 392 -23.95 12.00 -9.45
N PRO A 393 -23.94 12.55 -8.21
CA PRO A 393 -24.22 13.97 -8.00
C PRO A 393 -23.18 14.87 -8.69
N TYR A 394 -21.93 14.42 -8.73
CA TYR A 394 -20.82 15.00 -9.48
C TYR A 394 -19.79 13.90 -9.76
N LEU A 395 -19.00 14.06 -10.82
CA LEU A 395 -17.88 13.18 -11.11
C LEU A 395 -16.61 13.60 -10.35
N GLY A 396 -15.72 12.65 -10.08
CA GLY A 396 -14.44 12.90 -9.43
C GLY A 396 -14.51 12.95 -7.91
N ALA A 397 -13.34 13.18 -7.30
CA ALA A 397 -13.12 12.99 -5.87
C ALA A 397 -13.68 14.12 -5.01
N LEU A 398 -13.53 15.35 -5.49
CA LEU A 398 -13.79 16.56 -4.72
C LEU A 398 -15.15 17.13 -5.08
N PRO A 399 -15.97 17.53 -4.09
CA PRO A 399 -17.24 18.21 -4.36
C PRO A 399 -16.99 19.53 -5.11
N PRO A 400 -17.93 19.98 -5.95
CA PRO A 400 -17.85 21.30 -6.55
C PRO A 400 -17.78 22.39 -5.47
N ALA A 401 -16.93 23.40 -5.65
CA ALA A 401 -16.82 24.46 -4.65
C ALA A 401 -18.14 25.23 -4.50
N SER A 402 -18.51 25.47 -3.24
CA SER A 402 -19.69 26.29 -2.93
C SER A 402 -19.49 27.73 -3.41
N PRO A 403 -20.52 28.38 -3.99
CA PRO A 403 -20.49 29.80 -4.33
C PRO A 403 -20.11 30.72 -3.15
N ALA A 404 -20.29 30.27 -1.90
CA ALA A 404 -20.02 31.04 -0.69
C ALA A 404 -18.52 31.20 -0.35
N ALA A 405 -17.65 30.29 -0.80
CA ALA A 405 -16.22 30.30 -0.46
C ALA A 405 -15.44 31.44 -1.13
N ARG A 406 -15.98 32.05 -2.19
CA ARG A 406 -15.33 33.16 -2.90
C ARG A 406 -15.27 34.47 -2.11
N ARG A 407 -16.18 34.70 -1.14
CA ARG A 407 -16.23 36.00 -0.42
C ARG A 407 -15.14 36.18 0.64
N SER A 408 -14.40 35.13 0.97
CA SER A 408 -13.35 35.14 2.00
C SER A 408 -11.92 35.18 1.46
N ALA A 409 -11.72 35.03 0.14
CA ALA A 409 -10.39 35.08 -0.49
C ALA A 409 -10.10 36.41 -1.23
N GLU A 410 -11.08 37.32 -1.29
CA GLU A 410 -10.95 38.66 -1.88
C GLU A 410 -10.90 39.79 -0.82
N LYS A 411 -10.57 39.47 0.43
CA LYS A 411 -10.25 40.44 1.49
C LYS A 411 -8.91 40.08 2.10
#